data_AF-A0A2V8N9P5-F1
#
_entry.id   AF-A0A2V8N9P5-F1
#
_cell.length_a   1.000
_cell.length_b   1.000
_cell.length_c   1.000
_cell.angle_alpha   90.00
_cell.angle_beta   90.00
_cell.angle_gamma   90.00
#
_symmetry.space_group_name_H-M   'P 1'
#
loop_
_entity.id
_entity.type
_entity.pdbx_description
1 polymer ?
#
loop_
_entity_poly.entity_id
_entity_poly.type
_entity_poly.pdbx_seq_one_letter_code
_entity_poly.pdbx_strand_id
1 'polypeptide(L)'
;MWRKHFIGILLFLLIVAGWITFYLSNLHSPNKLLTTNDQSFRGDLNFTANKADEISSLPIDNEDEKHEWRPATYQGLTIGKSTRADMIRVLGQPLSSSPSAEQDEPRVIIWNDYGMIRGELSGRLGVEVNSQTNRIISITISTDNMSKEKVIKYFGDDYQMMGYSFCEGQPDDWTYGLVYENPKSTDIDYIEYRSKGIAIHLDYQGKVDDIYFIAKPLGLTSKEDCKKEIAKLKRKSTRR
;
A
#
# COMPACT_ATOMS: atom_id res chain seq x y z
N MET A 1 -40.04 2.32 29.66
CA MET A 1 -39.48 1.72 28.43
C MET A 1 -38.19 2.42 27.99
N TRP A 2 -37.24 2.69 28.90
CA TRP A 2 -36.08 3.60 28.69
C TRP A 2 -34.73 3.00 29.12
N ARG A 3 -34.63 1.66 29.22
CA ARG A 3 -33.42 0.98 29.73
C ARG A 3 -32.53 0.35 28.65
N LYS A 4 -32.95 0.34 27.38
CA LYS A 4 -32.20 -0.35 26.30
C LYS A 4 -31.22 0.55 25.51
N HIS A 5 -31.31 1.87 25.63
CA HIS A 5 -30.39 2.78 24.91
C HIS A 5 -29.14 3.20 25.68
N PHE A 6 -29.11 3.01 27.01
CA PHE A 6 -27.97 3.43 27.83
C PHE A 6 -26.75 2.51 27.73
N ILE A 7 -26.95 1.23 27.41
CA ILE A 7 -25.86 0.24 27.36
C ILE A 7 -24.99 0.43 26.10
N GLY A 8 -25.58 0.86 24.98
CA GLY A 8 -24.84 1.07 23.73
C GLY A 8 -23.85 2.24 23.78
N ILE A 9 -24.22 3.34 24.45
CA ILE A 9 -23.37 4.53 24.56
C ILE A 9 -22.19 4.29 25.50
N LEU A 10 -22.39 3.50 26.57
CA LEU A 10 -21.31 3.18 27.51
C LEU A 10 -20.26 2.24 26.88
N LEU A 11 -20.68 1.31 26.02
CA LEU A 11 -19.74 0.42 25.31
C LEU A 11 -18.92 1.18 24.27
N PHE A 12 -19.52 2.16 23.58
CA PHE A 12 -18.83 2.96 22.57
C PHE A 12 -17.78 3.89 23.20
N LEU A 13 -18.07 4.50 24.35
CA LEU A 13 -17.10 5.35 25.07
C LEU A 13 -15.91 4.57 25.62
N LEU A 14 -16.09 3.30 26.01
CA LEU A 14 -14.99 2.45 26.47
C LEU A 14 -14.06 2.01 25.33
N ILE A 15 -14.59 1.80 24.12
CA ILE A 15 -13.77 1.49 22.94
C ILE A 15 -12.93 2.71 22.55
N VAL A 16 -13.52 3.91 22.51
CA VAL A 16 -12.78 5.14 22.16
C VAL A 16 -11.71 5.50 23.20
N ALA A 17 -11.98 5.29 24.50
CA ALA A 17 -10.99 5.53 25.56
C ALA A 17 -9.79 4.56 25.53
N GLY A 18 -9.99 3.32 25.05
CA GLY A 18 -8.92 2.34 24.86
C GLY A 18 -7.94 2.71 23.75
N TRP A 19 -8.42 3.35 22.68
CA TRP A 19 -7.57 3.79 21.58
C TRP A 19 -6.70 5.01 21.93
N ILE A 20 -7.21 5.94 22.75
CA ILE A 20 -6.47 7.14 23.16
C ILE A 20 -5.33 6.80 24.13
N THR A 21 -5.52 5.81 25.01
CA THR A 21 -4.48 5.40 25.97
C THR A 21 -3.37 4.56 25.34
N PHE A 22 -3.66 3.82 24.27
CA PHE A 22 -2.64 3.09 23.50
C PHE A 22 -1.68 4.04 22.75
N TYR A 23 -2.18 5.16 22.22
CA TYR A 23 -1.36 6.13 21.50
C TYR A 23 -0.41 6.93 22.40
N LEU A 24 -0.82 7.28 23.62
CA LEU A 24 0.00 8.09 24.53
C LEU A 24 1.13 7.29 25.23
N SER A 25 1.06 5.96 25.25
CA SER A 25 2.04 5.11 25.94
C SER A 25 3.27 4.77 25.11
N ASN A 26 3.26 5.01 23.79
CA ASN A 26 4.32 4.58 22.87
C ASN A 26 5.29 5.69 22.41
N LEU A 27 5.22 6.89 23.00
CA LEU A 27 6.10 8.02 22.66
C LEU A 27 7.45 8.03 23.41
N HIS A 28 7.89 6.92 23.99
CA HIS A 28 9.20 6.84 24.64
C HIS A 28 9.91 5.50 24.39
N SER A 29 10.77 5.47 23.37
CA SER A 29 11.93 4.58 23.43
C SER A 29 13.18 5.25 22.83
N PRO A 30 14.31 5.27 23.56
CA PRO A 30 15.52 5.96 23.15
C PRO A 30 16.33 5.15 22.13
N ASN A 31 16.85 5.85 21.12
CA ASN A 31 17.79 5.36 20.12
C ASN A 31 18.99 4.62 20.75
N LYS A 32 19.11 3.32 20.45
CA LYS A 32 20.39 2.60 20.61
C LYS A 32 21.18 2.68 19.31
N LEU A 33 22.20 3.54 19.31
CA LEU A 33 23.30 3.48 18.35
C LEU A 33 23.99 2.11 18.47
N LEU A 34 24.08 1.38 17.36
CA LEU A 34 25.03 0.28 17.20
C LEU A 34 26.12 0.74 16.24
N THR A 35 27.30 0.94 16.81
CA THR A 35 28.59 1.05 16.12
C THR A 35 29.00 -0.32 15.60
N THR A 36 29.16 -0.46 14.29
CA THR A 36 29.75 -1.66 13.67
C THR A 36 31.21 -1.41 13.35
N ASN A 37 32.04 -2.33 13.87
CA ASN A 37 33.48 -2.39 13.71
C ASN A 37 33.85 -2.69 12.26
N ASP A 38 34.79 -1.88 11.77
CA ASP A 38 35.54 -2.05 10.55
C ASP A 38 36.59 -3.15 10.78
N GLN A 39 36.50 -4.27 10.06
CA GLN A 39 37.57 -5.27 10.02
C GLN A 39 38.01 -5.49 8.58
N SER A 40 39.20 -4.93 8.32
CA SER A 40 40.05 -5.14 7.16
C SER A 40 40.30 -6.62 6.89
N PHE A 41 39.98 -7.08 5.69
CA PHE A 41 40.55 -8.31 5.13
C PHE A 41 41.19 -7.98 3.78
N ARG A 42 42.48 -7.64 3.82
CA ARG A 42 43.36 -7.62 2.63
C ARG A 42 43.79 -9.05 2.36
N GLY A 43 43.18 -9.68 1.36
CA GLY A 43 43.67 -10.91 0.75
C GLY A 43 44.17 -10.60 -0.66
N ASP A 44 45.48 -10.77 -0.86
CA ASP A 44 46.15 -10.66 -2.15
C ASP A 44 45.63 -11.73 -3.13
N LEU A 45 45.17 -11.30 -4.30
CA LEU A 45 44.90 -12.19 -5.44
C LEU A 45 45.64 -11.67 -6.67
N ASN A 46 46.79 -12.28 -6.93
CA ASN A 46 47.46 -12.28 -8.22
C ASN A 46 46.62 -13.10 -9.20
N PHE A 47 45.81 -12.44 -10.03
CA PHE A 47 45.14 -13.09 -11.15
C PHE A 47 45.86 -12.73 -12.46
N THR A 48 46.46 -13.75 -13.06
CA THR A 48 47.12 -13.72 -14.36
C THR A 48 46.16 -13.28 -15.45
N ALA A 49 46.49 -12.16 -16.10
CA ALA A 49 45.88 -11.72 -17.34
C ALA A 49 46.20 -12.73 -18.45
N ASN A 50 45.18 -13.42 -18.96
CA ASN A 50 45.16 -14.00 -20.30
C ASN A 50 43.71 -14.26 -20.69
N LYS A 51 43.40 -13.94 -21.96
CA LYS A 51 42.13 -14.21 -22.66
C LYS A 51 41.09 -13.09 -22.61
N ALA A 52 41.44 -11.95 -23.20
CA ALA A 52 40.48 -11.11 -23.92
C ALA A 52 40.10 -11.83 -25.23
N ASP A 53 38.90 -11.52 -25.72
CA ASP A 53 38.29 -11.99 -26.98
C ASP A 53 37.48 -13.30 -26.89
N GLU A 54 36.39 -13.24 -26.11
CA GLU A 54 35.04 -13.70 -26.50
C GLU A 54 34.11 -13.51 -25.28
N ILE A 55 32.84 -13.24 -25.52
CA ILE A 55 31.77 -12.93 -24.54
C ILE A 55 31.59 -11.42 -24.28
N SER A 56 30.77 -10.76 -25.11
CA SER A 56 29.88 -9.70 -24.61
C SER A 56 28.72 -9.48 -25.58
N SER A 57 27.80 -10.44 -25.59
CA SER A 57 26.42 -10.24 -26.04
C SER A 57 25.47 -10.84 -25.01
N LEU A 58 25.75 -10.58 -23.73
CA LEU A 58 24.77 -10.82 -22.68
C LEU A 58 23.67 -9.76 -22.84
N PRO A 59 22.38 -10.12 -22.70
CA PRO A 59 21.33 -9.14 -22.66
C PRO A 59 21.64 -8.19 -21.51
N ILE A 60 21.80 -6.91 -21.83
CA ILE A 60 21.75 -5.86 -20.82
C ILE A 60 20.27 -5.85 -20.40
N ASP A 61 19.93 -6.63 -19.38
CA ASP A 61 18.68 -6.50 -18.67
C ASP A 61 18.65 -5.06 -18.16
N ASN A 62 17.91 -4.19 -18.85
CA ASN A 62 17.70 -2.80 -18.42
C ASN A 62 17.01 -2.85 -17.05
N GLU A 63 17.76 -2.71 -15.96
CA GLU A 63 17.21 -2.64 -14.61
C GLU A 63 16.13 -1.55 -14.48
N ASP A 64 16.23 -0.49 -15.29
CA ASP A 64 15.24 0.59 -15.38
C ASP A 64 13.81 0.08 -15.73
N GLU A 65 13.65 -0.99 -16.53
CA GLU A 65 12.32 -1.54 -16.85
C GLU A 65 11.66 -2.23 -15.65
N LYS A 66 12.45 -2.75 -14.70
CA LYS A 66 11.91 -3.43 -13.50
C LYS A 66 11.30 -2.44 -12.50
N HIS A 67 11.71 -1.17 -12.57
CA HIS A 67 11.26 -0.11 -11.67
C HIS A 67 10.09 0.73 -12.19
N GLU A 68 9.67 0.54 -13.44
CA GLU A 68 8.49 1.23 -13.98
C GLU A 68 7.18 0.64 -13.42
N TRP A 69 6.27 1.51 -12.98
CA TRP A 69 4.96 1.08 -12.49
C TRP A 69 4.06 0.63 -13.64
N ARG A 70 3.55 -0.61 -13.56
CA ARG A 70 2.58 -1.15 -14.51
C ARG A 70 1.25 -1.44 -13.80
N PRO A 71 0.10 -1.29 -14.47
CA PRO A 71 -1.17 -1.62 -13.84
C PRO A 71 -1.28 -3.09 -13.48
N ALA A 72 -1.77 -3.37 -12.27
CA ALA A 72 -1.94 -4.74 -11.82
C ALA A 72 -2.97 -5.54 -12.61
N THR A 73 -2.80 -6.86 -12.60
CA THR A 73 -3.79 -7.82 -13.06
C THR A 73 -4.07 -8.87 -11.99
N TYR A 74 -5.33 -9.05 -11.61
CA TYR A 74 -5.78 -10.03 -10.61
C TYR A 74 -6.83 -10.94 -11.23
N GLN A 75 -6.53 -12.24 -11.32
CA GLN A 75 -7.42 -13.23 -11.97
C GLN A 75 -7.92 -12.80 -13.37
N GLY A 76 -7.07 -12.13 -14.15
CA GLY A 76 -7.41 -11.59 -15.47
C GLY A 76 -8.15 -10.25 -15.47
N LEU A 77 -8.42 -9.66 -14.31
CA LEU A 77 -8.94 -8.30 -14.18
C LEU A 77 -7.78 -7.30 -14.14
N THR A 78 -7.68 -6.41 -15.12
CA THR A 78 -6.62 -5.40 -15.19
C THR A 78 -7.13 -4.07 -14.62
N ILE A 79 -6.43 -3.54 -13.61
CA ILE A 79 -6.80 -2.30 -12.93
C ILE A 79 -6.78 -1.12 -13.91
N GLY A 80 -7.80 -0.25 -13.83
CA GLY A 80 -8.00 0.88 -14.74
C GLY A 80 -8.53 0.48 -16.12
N LYS A 81 -8.66 -0.81 -16.45
CA LYS A 81 -9.20 -1.29 -17.72
C LYS A 81 -10.48 -2.11 -17.54
N SER A 82 -10.46 -3.11 -16.68
CA SER A 82 -11.61 -3.99 -16.42
C SER A 82 -12.76 -3.24 -15.76
N THR A 83 -13.97 -3.65 -16.09
CA THR A 83 -15.21 -3.02 -15.63
C THR A 83 -15.83 -3.75 -14.44
N ARG A 84 -16.84 -3.15 -13.81
CA ARG A 84 -17.66 -3.85 -12.81
C ARG A 84 -18.34 -5.10 -13.37
N ALA A 85 -18.73 -5.10 -14.64
CA ALA A 85 -19.31 -6.27 -15.28
C ALA A 85 -18.29 -7.41 -15.41
N ASP A 86 -17.03 -7.09 -15.76
CA ASP A 86 -15.94 -8.07 -15.77
C ASP A 86 -15.67 -8.62 -14.38
N MET A 87 -15.61 -7.75 -13.37
CA MET A 87 -15.46 -8.14 -11.97
C MET A 87 -16.53 -9.16 -11.56
N ILE A 88 -17.82 -8.88 -11.82
CA ILE A 88 -18.91 -9.80 -11.47
C ILE A 88 -18.81 -11.11 -12.23
N ARG A 89 -18.40 -11.08 -13.50
CA ARG A 89 -18.21 -12.28 -14.31
C ARG A 89 -17.08 -13.17 -13.79
N VAL A 90 -15.99 -12.57 -13.32
CA VAL A 90 -14.79 -13.29 -12.86
C VAL A 90 -14.92 -13.74 -11.40
N LEU A 91 -15.38 -12.85 -10.51
CA LEU A 91 -15.39 -13.05 -9.06
C LEU A 91 -16.77 -13.44 -8.51
N GLY A 92 -17.84 -13.33 -9.31
CA GLY A 92 -19.21 -13.49 -8.85
C GLY A 92 -19.80 -12.23 -8.22
N GLN A 93 -20.97 -12.37 -7.59
CA GLN A 93 -21.63 -11.26 -6.90
C GLN A 93 -20.95 -10.95 -5.56
N PRO A 94 -20.69 -9.68 -5.24
CA PRO A 94 -20.17 -9.32 -3.93
C PRO A 94 -21.21 -9.52 -2.84
N LEU A 95 -20.75 -9.75 -1.60
CA LEU A 95 -21.60 -9.85 -0.40
C LEU A 95 -22.28 -8.51 -0.10
N SER A 96 -21.57 -7.40 -0.32
CA SER A 96 -22.13 -6.06 -0.22
C SER A 96 -21.50 -5.12 -1.25
N SER A 97 -22.25 -4.09 -1.64
CA SER A 97 -21.82 -3.08 -2.61
C SER A 97 -22.42 -1.74 -2.23
N SER A 98 -21.60 -0.78 -1.83
CA SER A 98 -22.06 0.55 -1.42
C SER A 98 -21.06 1.64 -1.82
N PRO A 99 -21.50 2.88 -2.06
CA PRO A 99 -20.59 4.02 -2.13
C PRO A 99 -19.73 4.06 -0.88
N SER A 100 -18.43 4.38 -1.01
CA SER A 100 -17.56 4.55 0.15
C SER A 100 -18.16 5.59 1.10
N ALA A 101 -18.33 5.22 2.37
CA ALA A 101 -18.90 6.09 3.40
C ALA A 101 -17.98 7.28 3.71
N GLU A 102 -16.70 7.15 3.38
CA GLU A 102 -15.62 8.10 3.66
C GLU A 102 -15.46 9.16 2.56
N GLN A 103 -16.36 9.16 1.57
CA GLN A 103 -16.36 10.14 0.49
C GLN A 103 -17.45 11.21 0.67
N ASP A 104 -17.02 12.46 0.52
CA ASP A 104 -17.92 13.57 0.25
C ASP A 104 -18.61 13.41 -1.11
N GLU A 105 -19.78 14.02 -1.26
CA GLU A 105 -20.44 14.02 -2.55
C GLU A 105 -19.63 14.78 -3.63
N PRO A 106 -19.63 14.29 -4.89
CA PRO A 106 -20.20 13.02 -5.32
C PRO A 106 -19.30 11.83 -4.92
N ARG A 107 -19.92 10.78 -4.34
CA ARG A 107 -19.24 9.54 -3.98
C ARG A 107 -18.87 8.77 -5.25
N VAL A 108 -17.64 8.95 -5.71
CA VAL A 108 -17.15 8.39 -6.97
C VAL A 108 -16.63 6.96 -6.86
N ILE A 109 -16.47 6.42 -5.65
CA ILE A 109 -15.98 5.06 -5.41
C ILE A 109 -17.09 4.21 -4.82
N ILE A 110 -17.34 3.06 -5.45
CA ILE A 110 -18.20 1.99 -4.96
C ILE A 110 -17.29 0.89 -4.42
N TRP A 111 -17.41 0.61 -3.12
CA TRP A 111 -16.76 -0.51 -2.47
C TRP A 111 -17.59 -1.78 -2.67
N ASN A 112 -16.95 -2.86 -3.11
CA ASN A 112 -17.56 -4.18 -3.30
C ASN A 112 -16.82 -5.18 -2.40
N ASP A 113 -17.50 -5.69 -1.39
CA ASP A 113 -16.94 -6.61 -0.40
C ASP A 113 -17.26 -8.07 -0.78
N TYR A 114 -16.23 -8.88 -0.94
CA TYR A 114 -16.34 -10.31 -1.24
C TYR A 114 -16.12 -11.20 -0.01
N GLY A 115 -15.86 -10.60 1.16
CA GLY A 115 -15.62 -11.33 2.40
C GLY A 115 -14.30 -12.12 2.37
N MET A 116 -14.23 -13.17 3.19
CA MET A 116 -13.02 -13.97 3.36
C MET A 116 -12.79 -14.90 2.17
N ILE A 117 -11.63 -14.75 1.53
CA ILE A 117 -11.10 -15.67 0.53
C ILE A 117 -10.07 -16.61 1.17
N ARG A 118 -9.97 -17.84 0.64
CA ARG A 118 -9.04 -18.87 1.10
C ARG A 118 -8.08 -19.27 -0.02
N GLY A 119 -6.86 -19.62 0.36
CA GLY A 119 -5.82 -20.06 -0.57
C GLY A 119 -4.45 -19.55 -0.13
N GLU A 120 -3.54 -19.43 -1.11
CA GLU A 120 -2.18 -18.94 -0.86
C GLU A 120 -2.21 -17.50 -0.31
N LEU A 121 -3.05 -16.65 -0.91
CA LEU A 121 -3.43 -15.34 -0.41
C LEU A 121 -4.81 -15.41 0.27
N SER A 122 -4.81 -15.71 1.58
CA SER A 122 -6.03 -15.70 2.39
C SER A 122 -6.19 -14.34 3.07
N GLY A 123 -7.43 -13.85 3.14
CA GLY A 123 -7.76 -12.53 3.68
C GLY A 123 -9.15 -12.08 3.27
N ARG A 124 -9.52 -10.85 3.62
CA ARG A 124 -10.77 -10.23 3.15
C ARG A 124 -10.53 -9.54 1.81
N LEU A 125 -11.33 -9.90 0.81
CA LEU A 125 -11.24 -9.34 -0.54
C LEU A 125 -12.20 -8.15 -0.70
N GLY A 126 -11.65 -7.00 -1.08
CA GLY A 126 -12.39 -5.80 -1.47
C GLY A 126 -12.04 -5.36 -2.89
N VAL A 127 -13.02 -4.81 -3.61
CA VAL A 127 -12.82 -4.23 -4.94
C VAL A 127 -13.46 -2.85 -5.02
N GLU A 128 -12.67 -1.85 -5.40
CA GLU A 128 -13.16 -0.50 -5.62
C GLU A 128 -13.43 -0.25 -7.10
N VAL A 129 -14.60 0.30 -7.38
CA VAL A 129 -15.02 0.68 -8.72
C VAL A 129 -15.32 2.16 -8.76
N ASN A 130 -14.77 2.86 -9.75
CA ASN A 130 -15.14 4.24 -10.02
C ASN A 130 -16.53 4.29 -10.65
N SER A 131 -17.51 4.92 -9.98
CA SER A 131 -18.92 4.95 -10.39
C SER A 131 -19.16 5.71 -11.69
N GLN A 132 -18.30 6.66 -12.04
CA GLN A 132 -18.45 7.48 -13.24
C GLN A 132 -17.95 6.75 -14.50
N THR A 133 -16.83 6.04 -14.37
CA THR A 133 -16.19 5.33 -15.50
C THR A 133 -16.54 3.84 -15.53
N ASN A 134 -17.14 3.32 -14.46
CA ASN A 134 -17.43 1.91 -14.22
C ASN A 134 -16.20 0.98 -14.30
N ARG A 135 -15.01 1.52 -14.03
CA ARG A 135 -13.73 0.81 -14.07
C ARG A 135 -13.24 0.47 -12.67
N ILE A 136 -12.61 -0.69 -12.53
CA ILE A 136 -11.91 -1.10 -11.29
C ILE A 136 -10.72 -0.17 -11.08
N ILE A 137 -10.59 0.39 -9.87
CA ILE A 137 -9.49 1.29 -9.51
C ILE A 137 -8.50 0.66 -8.52
N SER A 138 -8.97 -0.28 -7.71
CA SER A 138 -8.12 -1.06 -6.80
C SER A 138 -8.79 -2.39 -6.48
N ILE A 139 -7.96 -3.38 -6.16
CA ILE A 139 -8.36 -4.62 -5.48
C ILE A 139 -7.47 -4.73 -4.25
N THR A 140 -8.06 -5.01 -3.10
CA THR A 140 -7.35 -5.12 -1.82
C THR A 140 -7.62 -6.48 -1.18
N ILE A 141 -6.57 -7.10 -0.65
CA ILE A 141 -6.68 -8.27 0.22
C ILE A 141 -6.12 -7.89 1.59
N SER A 142 -7.01 -7.69 2.56
CA SER A 142 -6.63 -7.46 3.96
C SER A 142 -6.36 -8.79 4.63
N THR A 143 -5.15 -9.00 5.13
CA THR A 143 -4.69 -10.27 5.67
C THR A 143 -4.67 -10.23 7.19
N ASP A 144 -5.05 -11.33 7.86
CA ASP A 144 -5.12 -11.32 9.33
C ASP A 144 -3.76 -11.49 10.02
N ASN A 145 -2.81 -12.18 9.37
CA ASN A 145 -1.51 -12.54 9.96
C ASN A 145 -0.53 -13.11 8.92
N MET A 146 -0.35 -12.46 7.77
CA MET A 146 0.58 -12.94 6.75
C MET A 146 2.00 -12.41 7.01
N SER A 147 3.01 -13.27 6.92
CA SER A 147 4.40 -12.83 7.08
C SER A 147 4.95 -12.24 5.78
N LYS A 148 5.93 -11.35 5.91
CA LYS A 148 6.69 -10.79 4.80
C LYS A 148 7.32 -11.86 3.91
N GLU A 149 7.89 -12.90 4.51
CA GLU A 149 8.55 -13.99 3.77
C GLU A 149 7.55 -14.77 2.91
N LYS A 150 6.31 -14.92 3.38
CA LYS A 150 5.26 -15.60 2.63
C LYS A 150 4.85 -14.83 1.38
N VAL A 151 4.70 -13.50 1.46
CA VAL A 151 4.38 -12.69 0.27
C VAL A 151 5.54 -12.62 -0.71
N ILE A 152 6.78 -12.52 -0.23
CA ILE A 152 7.97 -12.56 -1.09
C ILE A 152 8.05 -13.90 -1.82
N LYS A 153 7.86 -15.01 -1.10
CA LYS A 153 7.82 -16.34 -1.72
C LYS A 153 6.72 -16.46 -2.78
N TYR A 154 5.57 -15.82 -2.56
CA TYR A 154 4.43 -15.89 -3.48
C TYR A 154 4.64 -15.05 -4.74
N PHE A 155 5.10 -13.80 -4.59
CA PHE A 155 5.23 -12.86 -5.70
C PHE A 155 6.59 -12.88 -6.39
N GLY A 156 7.64 -13.33 -5.71
CA GLY A 156 9.02 -13.36 -6.21
C GLY A 156 9.95 -12.41 -5.47
N ASP A 157 11.23 -12.45 -5.82
CA ASP A 157 12.28 -11.63 -5.19
C ASP A 157 12.48 -10.28 -5.89
N ASP A 158 11.70 -9.97 -6.94
CA ASP A 158 11.75 -8.74 -7.74
C ASP A 158 10.97 -7.58 -7.09
N TYR A 159 11.15 -7.40 -5.78
CA TYR A 159 10.50 -6.35 -5.01
C TYR A 159 11.47 -5.23 -4.62
N GLN A 160 10.91 -4.10 -4.25
CA GLN A 160 11.62 -3.03 -3.56
C GLN A 160 10.94 -2.68 -2.24
N MET A 161 11.75 -2.31 -1.25
CA MET A 161 11.24 -1.69 -0.03
C MET A 161 11.04 -0.20 -0.30
N MET A 162 9.86 0.33 0.00
CA MET A 162 9.56 1.75 -0.15
C MET A 162 8.99 2.32 1.14
N GLY A 163 9.65 3.37 1.63
CA GLY A 163 9.15 4.19 2.73
C GLY A 163 8.28 5.33 2.18
N TYR A 164 7.23 5.68 2.90
CA TYR A 164 6.38 6.82 2.61
C TYR A 164 6.29 7.76 3.81
N SER A 165 6.24 9.06 3.53
CA SER A 165 5.96 10.08 4.53
C SER A 165 4.65 10.80 4.22
N PHE A 166 3.93 11.21 5.27
CA PHE A 166 2.77 12.07 5.13
C PHE A 166 3.16 13.46 4.61
N CYS A 167 2.30 14.02 3.75
CA CYS A 167 2.44 15.39 3.28
C CYS A 167 2.16 16.38 4.43
N GLU A 168 3.12 17.28 4.70
CA GLU A 168 2.95 18.36 5.67
C GLU A 168 1.85 19.36 5.23
N GLY A 169 1.04 19.83 6.19
CA GLY A 169 0.04 20.90 5.95
C GLY A 169 -1.25 20.44 5.25
N GLN A 170 -1.49 19.13 5.24
CA GLN A 170 -2.80 18.56 4.94
C GLN A 170 -3.82 18.96 6.03
N PRO A 171 -5.09 19.21 5.68
CA PRO A 171 -6.15 19.45 6.66
C PRO A 171 -6.36 18.28 7.63
N ASP A 172 -6.61 18.58 8.91
CA ASP A 172 -6.82 17.56 9.96
C ASP A 172 -8.12 16.76 9.78
N ASP A 173 -9.07 17.28 9.00
CA ASP A 173 -10.37 16.66 8.73
C ASP A 173 -10.35 15.67 7.55
N TRP A 174 -9.18 15.44 6.94
CA TRP A 174 -9.05 14.45 5.88
C TRP A 174 -8.94 13.03 6.44
N THR A 175 -9.87 12.18 6.03
CA THR A 175 -9.92 10.76 6.42
C THR A 175 -8.68 9.97 5.96
N TYR A 176 -8.05 10.40 4.87
CA TYR A 176 -6.83 9.78 4.33
C TYR A 176 -5.72 10.81 4.19
N GLY A 177 -4.57 10.52 4.80
CA GLY A 177 -3.38 11.35 4.65
C GLY A 177 -2.78 11.19 3.26
N LEU A 178 -2.50 12.30 2.57
CA LEU A 178 -1.68 12.24 1.36
C LEU A 178 -0.25 11.86 1.76
N VAL A 179 0.37 10.99 0.98
CA VAL A 179 1.75 10.55 1.20
C VAL A 179 2.60 10.78 -0.03
N TYR A 180 3.92 10.80 0.18
CA TYR A 180 4.91 10.82 -0.89
C TYR A 180 6.03 9.81 -0.62
N GLU A 181 6.67 9.36 -1.69
CA GLU A 181 7.81 8.45 -1.64
C GLU A 181 8.96 9.12 -0.88
N ASN A 182 9.37 8.48 0.22
CA ASN A 182 10.51 8.89 1.02
C ASN A 182 11.26 7.62 1.45
N PRO A 183 12.23 7.14 0.66
CA PRO A 183 12.97 5.89 0.95
C PRO A 183 13.72 5.88 2.29
N LYS A 184 13.83 7.03 2.97
CA LYS A 184 14.45 7.17 4.28
C LYS A 184 13.44 7.21 5.44
N SER A 185 12.16 7.29 5.13
CA SER A 185 11.11 7.24 6.14
C SER A 185 10.93 5.80 6.63
N THR A 186 10.56 5.69 7.91
CA THR A 186 10.10 4.47 8.55
C THR A 186 8.67 4.65 9.08
N ASP A 187 7.95 5.69 8.61
CA ASP A 187 6.60 6.01 9.07
C ASP A 187 5.59 5.01 8.51
N ILE A 188 5.77 4.65 7.23
CA ILE A 188 4.92 3.71 6.50
C ILE A 188 5.80 2.92 5.53
N ASP A 189 5.87 1.61 5.74
CA ASP A 189 6.70 0.71 4.95
C ASP A 189 5.86 -0.14 4.00
N TYR A 190 6.27 -0.17 2.74
CA TYR A 190 5.69 -1.01 1.71
C TYR A 190 6.72 -1.92 1.05
N ILE A 191 6.26 -3.09 0.64
CA ILE A 191 6.91 -3.91 -0.39
C ILE A 191 6.22 -3.62 -1.70
N GLU A 192 6.95 -3.20 -2.73
CA GLU A 192 6.39 -2.90 -4.05
C GLU A 192 6.94 -3.82 -5.12
N TYR A 193 6.03 -4.34 -5.94
CA TYR A 193 6.33 -5.01 -7.20
C TYR A 193 5.84 -4.11 -8.33
N ARG A 194 6.62 -3.08 -8.67
CA ARG A 194 6.19 -2.01 -9.61
C ARG A 194 5.80 -2.56 -10.98
N SER A 195 6.58 -3.49 -11.51
CA SER A 195 6.31 -4.18 -12.78
C SER A 195 5.00 -4.99 -12.78
N LYS A 196 4.43 -5.28 -11.61
CA LYS A 196 3.18 -6.03 -11.39
C LYS A 196 2.04 -5.15 -10.85
N GLY A 197 2.31 -3.88 -10.53
CA GLY A 197 1.33 -2.95 -9.95
C GLY A 197 0.87 -3.30 -8.54
N ILE A 198 1.71 -3.98 -7.77
CA ILE A 198 1.37 -4.46 -6.43
C ILE A 198 2.12 -3.65 -5.38
N ALA A 199 1.40 -3.19 -4.36
CA ALA A 199 1.98 -2.62 -3.13
C ALA A 199 1.47 -3.41 -1.93
N ILE A 200 2.32 -3.71 -0.97
CA ILE A 200 1.99 -4.50 0.21
C ILE A 200 2.36 -3.70 1.45
N HIS A 201 1.36 -3.34 2.27
CA HIS A 201 1.56 -2.59 3.50
C HIS A 201 2.09 -3.51 4.60
N LEU A 202 3.14 -3.08 5.28
CA LEU A 202 3.65 -3.75 6.47
C LEU A 202 3.20 -3.01 7.74
N ASP A 203 2.68 -3.75 8.72
CA ASP A 203 2.42 -3.21 10.04
C ASP A 203 3.73 -2.94 10.81
N TYR A 204 3.61 -2.35 12.00
CA TYR A 204 4.76 -2.03 12.87
C TYR A 204 5.53 -3.28 13.36
N GLN A 205 4.98 -4.48 13.20
CA GLN A 205 5.64 -5.77 13.50
C GLN A 205 6.32 -6.36 12.27
N GLY A 206 6.24 -5.70 11.11
CA GLY A 206 6.74 -6.19 9.83
C GLY A 206 5.87 -7.29 9.20
N LYS A 207 4.62 -7.45 9.66
CA LYS A 207 3.65 -8.36 9.06
C LYS A 207 2.87 -7.65 7.97
N VAL A 208 2.35 -8.43 7.02
CA VAL A 208 1.53 -7.90 5.94
C VAL A 208 0.13 -7.63 6.47
N ASP A 209 -0.28 -6.37 6.36
CA ASP A 209 -1.63 -5.92 6.71
C ASP A 209 -2.54 -6.00 5.48
N ASP A 210 -2.15 -5.32 4.39
CA ASP A 210 -2.91 -5.27 3.14
C ASP A 210 -2.04 -5.53 1.91
N ILE A 211 -2.62 -6.19 0.91
CA ILE A 211 -2.06 -6.33 -0.43
C ILE A 211 -2.94 -5.54 -1.40
N TYR A 212 -2.35 -4.54 -2.06
CA TYR A 212 -3.02 -3.65 -3.00
C TYR A 212 -2.62 -3.98 -4.43
N PHE A 213 -3.61 -4.16 -5.30
CA PHE A 213 -3.45 -4.26 -6.76
C PHE A 213 -3.95 -2.95 -7.37
N ILE A 214 -3.05 -2.12 -7.89
CA ILE A 214 -3.34 -0.73 -8.28
C ILE A 214 -2.69 -0.35 -9.62
N ALA A 215 -3.19 0.73 -10.23
CA ALA A 215 -2.71 1.18 -11.55
C ALA A 215 -1.50 2.12 -11.50
N LYS A 216 -1.21 2.73 -10.34
CA LYS A 216 -0.18 3.75 -10.12
C LYS A 216 0.43 3.60 -8.72
N PRO A 217 1.61 4.17 -8.45
CA PRO A 217 2.19 4.21 -7.10
C PRO A 217 1.20 4.82 -6.09
N LEU A 218 1.30 4.40 -4.82
CA LEU A 218 0.40 4.83 -3.75
C LEU A 218 0.55 6.32 -3.42
N GLY A 219 1.78 6.81 -3.43
CA GLY A 219 2.09 8.19 -3.07
C GLY A 219 2.50 9.06 -4.26
N LEU A 220 2.69 10.33 -3.93
CA LEU A 220 3.32 11.30 -4.82
C LEU A 220 4.82 11.05 -4.89
N THR A 221 5.47 11.49 -5.96
CA THR A 221 6.90 11.28 -6.18
C THR A 221 7.81 12.12 -5.30
N SER A 222 7.30 13.22 -4.73
CA SER A 222 8.12 14.16 -3.96
C SER A 222 7.32 15.02 -2.98
N LYS A 223 8.03 15.62 -2.02
CA LYS A 223 7.49 16.64 -1.11
C LYS A 223 6.98 17.87 -1.86
N GLU A 224 7.57 18.21 -3.00
CA GLU A 224 7.13 19.32 -3.85
C GLU A 224 5.78 19.00 -4.50
N ASP A 225 5.55 17.75 -4.90
CA ASP A 225 4.27 17.34 -5.47
C ASP A 225 3.16 17.31 -4.42
N CYS A 226 3.48 16.94 -3.16
CA CYS A 226 2.57 17.13 -2.02
C CYS A 226 2.07 18.57 -1.94
N LYS A 227 2.98 19.56 -1.97
CA LYS A 227 2.60 20.98 -1.87
C LYS A 227 1.65 21.39 -2.99
N LYS A 228 1.89 20.92 -4.22
CA LYS A 228 1.03 21.20 -5.38
C LYS A 228 -0.36 20.58 -5.22
N GLU A 229 -0.44 19.31 -4.82
CA GLU A 229 -1.72 18.62 -4.70
C GLU A 229 -2.56 19.18 -3.54
N ILE A 230 -1.93 19.47 -2.39
CA ILE A 230 -2.60 20.15 -1.27
C ILE A 230 -3.15 21.52 -1.72
N ALA A 231 -2.37 22.32 -2.44
CA ALA A 231 -2.84 23.62 -2.93
C ALA A 231 -4.03 23.49 -3.90
N LYS A 232 -4.01 22.47 -4.75
CA LYS A 232 -5.11 22.16 -5.68
C LYS A 232 -6.38 21.73 -4.94
N LEU A 233 -6.27 20.89 -3.92
CA LEU A 233 -7.39 20.43 -3.11
C LEU A 233 -7.99 21.58 -2.30
N LYS A 234 -7.17 22.44 -1.68
CA LYS A 234 -7.62 23.66 -0.99
C LYS A 234 -8.40 24.61 -1.92
N ARG A 235 -7.95 24.79 -3.17
CA ARG A 235 -8.69 25.60 -4.16
C ARG A 235 -10.04 24.99 -4.53
N LYS A 236 -10.17 23.67 -4.51
CA LYS A 236 -11.42 22.97 -4.85
C LYS A 236 -12.44 23.08 -3.72
N SER A 237 -12.01 23.06 -2.45
CA SER A 237 -12.91 23.25 -1.31
C SER A 237 -13.47 24.67 -1.23
N THR A 238 -12.67 25.71 -1.49
CA THR A 238 -13.15 27.11 -1.47
C THR A 238 -14.19 27.43 -2.56
N ARG A 239 -14.32 26.61 -3.60
CA ARG A 239 -15.27 26.82 -4.71
C ARG A 239 -16.62 26.13 -4.50
N ARG A 240 -16.76 25.32 -3.46
CA ARG A 240 -18.03 24.70 -3.06
C ARG A 240 -18.72 25.58 -2.02
#